data_AF-A0A520SAP6-F1
#
_entry.id   AF-A0A520SAP6-F1
#
_cell.length_a   1.000
_cell.length_b   1.000
_cell.length_c   1.000
_cell.angle_alpha   90.00
_cell.angle_beta   90.00
_cell.angle_gamma   90.00
#
_symmetry.space_group_name_H-M   'P 1'
#
loop_
_entity.id
_entity.type
_entity.pdbx_description
1 polymer ?
#
loop_
_entity_poly.entity_id
_entity_poly.type
_entity_poly.pdbx_seq_one_letter_code
_entity_poly.pdbx_strand_id
1 'polypeptide(L)'
;MTFKNLFIEHERSSEAEEWVAEELAEQEARFAAIEAAMEDLAPTREKWYQEFFDRLQTNGFNTDGDEKMPIPKSDLPVKPSDRKDQVVWKYGVDSDDTPRSGQEG
;
A
#
# COMPACT_ATOMS: atom_id res chain seq x y z
N MET A 1 -9.31 30.54 -7.12
CA MET A 1 -10.38 30.09 -6.19
C MET A 1 -9.72 29.83 -4.85
N THR A 2 -9.91 30.69 -3.87
CA THR A 2 -9.36 30.51 -2.51
C THR A 2 -10.35 29.67 -1.71
N PHE A 3 -9.96 28.45 -1.33
CA PHE A 3 -10.75 27.66 -0.39
C PHE A 3 -10.75 28.39 0.95
N LYS A 4 -11.92 28.80 1.43
CA LYS A 4 -12.07 29.30 2.79
C LYS A 4 -11.86 28.10 3.71
N ASN A 5 -10.84 28.15 4.56
CA ASN A 5 -10.62 27.14 5.58
C ASN A 5 -11.78 27.26 6.60
N LEU A 6 -12.68 26.27 6.59
CA LEU A 6 -13.88 26.18 7.44
C LEU A 6 -13.61 25.37 8.71
N PHE A 7 -12.33 25.17 9.07
CA PHE A 7 -11.98 24.45 10.29
C PHE A 7 -12.50 25.21 11.51
N ILE A 8 -13.34 24.55 12.30
CA ILE A 8 -13.83 25.05 13.58
C ILE A 8 -13.02 24.33 14.64
N GLU A 9 -12.26 25.06 15.46
CA GLU A 9 -11.56 24.50 16.60
C GLU A 9 -12.57 23.96 17.62
N HIS A 10 -12.34 22.74 18.09
CA HIS A 10 -13.16 22.07 19.09
C HIS A 10 -12.22 21.48 20.14
N GLU A 11 -12.37 21.93 21.38
CA GLU A 11 -11.63 21.37 22.51
C GLU A 11 -12.19 19.97 22.81
N ARG A 12 -11.27 19.01 22.94
CA ARG A 12 -11.62 17.65 23.38
C ARG A 12 -11.69 17.66 24.90
N SER A 13 -12.59 16.84 25.46
CA SER A 13 -12.53 16.56 26.89
C SER A 13 -11.25 15.79 27.21
N SER A 14 -10.78 15.87 28.46
CA SER A 14 -9.60 15.11 28.91
C SER A 14 -9.78 13.60 28.70
N GLU A 15 -10.99 13.08 28.94
CA GLU A 15 -11.34 11.67 28.69
C GLU A 15 -11.19 11.29 27.20
N ALA A 16 -11.57 12.18 26.29
CA ALA A 16 -11.44 11.94 24.86
C ALA A 16 -9.96 12.00 24.41
N GLU A 17 -9.13 12.85 25.03
CA GLU A 17 -7.69 12.88 24.75
C GLU A 17 -6.98 11.62 25.23
N GLU A 18 -7.30 11.14 26.43
CA GLU A 18 -6.77 9.90 26.99
C GLU A 18 -7.17 8.69 26.12
N TRP A 19 -8.44 8.61 25.71
CA TRP A 19 -8.90 7.55 24.80
C TRP A 19 -8.18 7.59 23.45
N VAL A 20 -7.98 8.77 22.86
CA VAL A 20 -7.22 8.88 21.60
C VAL A 20 -5.77 8.44 21.77
N ALA A 21 -5.13 8.76 22.88
CA ALA A 21 -3.75 8.34 23.14
C ALA A 21 -3.64 6.80 23.28
N GLU A 22 -4.61 6.17 23.95
CA GLU A 22 -4.70 4.71 24.08
C GLU A 22 -4.89 4.05 22.71
N GLU A 23 -5.89 4.49 21.92
CA GLU A 23 -6.15 3.96 20.59
C GLU A 23 -4.97 4.14 19.64
N LEU A 24 -4.26 5.27 19.72
CA LEU A 24 -3.08 5.51 18.92
C LEU A 24 -1.97 4.50 19.23
N ALA A 25 -1.69 4.28 20.52
CA ALA A 25 -0.68 3.32 20.96
C ALA A 25 -1.04 1.88 20.53
N GLU A 26 -2.31 1.50 20.65
CA GLU A 26 -2.79 0.20 20.16
C GLU A 26 -2.65 0.07 18.64
N GLN A 27 -3.01 1.11 17.90
CA GLN A 27 -2.95 1.10 16.45
C GLN A 27 -1.51 1.04 15.93
N GLU A 28 -0.57 1.75 16.57
CA GLU A 28 0.86 1.68 16.27
C GLU A 28 1.41 0.28 16.51
N ALA A 29 1.05 -0.36 17.64
CA ALA A 29 1.45 -1.72 17.94
C ALA A 29 0.90 -2.73 16.92
N ARG A 30 -0.38 -2.60 16.53
CA ARG A 30 -1.01 -3.44 15.49
C ARG A 30 -0.34 -3.23 14.13
N PHE A 31 -0.05 -1.99 13.76
CA PHE A 31 0.62 -1.66 12.51
C PHE A 31 2.00 -2.32 12.43
N ALA A 32 2.83 -2.15 13.46
CA ALA A 32 4.17 -2.72 13.49
C ALA A 32 4.15 -4.25 13.38
N ALA A 33 3.20 -4.91 14.03
CA ALA A 33 3.03 -6.37 13.94
C ALA A 33 2.62 -6.82 12.53
N ILE A 34 1.71 -6.10 11.87
CA ILE A 34 1.28 -6.38 10.50
C ILE A 34 2.42 -6.16 9.51
N GLU A 35 3.15 -5.04 9.63
CA GLU A 35 4.27 -4.72 8.76
C GLU A 35 5.36 -5.80 8.83
N ALA A 36 5.73 -6.23 10.04
CA ALA A 36 6.68 -7.32 10.23
C ALA A 36 6.20 -8.63 9.56
N ALA A 37 4.93 -9.00 9.77
CA ALA A 37 4.36 -10.19 9.14
C ALA A 37 4.33 -10.09 7.61
N MET A 38 4.12 -8.91 7.04
CA MET A 38 4.11 -8.67 5.60
C MET A 38 5.50 -8.74 4.96
N GLU A 39 6.53 -8.30 5.70
CA GLU A 39 7.94 -8.46 5.32
C GLU A 39 8.37 -9.93 5.40
N ASP A 40 7.98 -10.65 6.46
CA ASP A 40 8.26 -12.09 6.60
C ASP A 40 7.64 -12.93 5.48
N LEU A 41 6.53 -12.46 4.89
CA LEU A 41 5.89 -13.08 3.73
C LEU A 41 6.63 -12.84 2.40
N ALA A 42 7.65 -11.98 2.34
CA ALA A 42 8.33 -11.62 1.10
C ALA A 42 8.87 -12.83 0.30
N PRO A 43 9.52 -13.84 0.91
CA PRO A 43 9.98 -15.02 0.17
C PRO A 43 8.83 -15.86 -0.40
N THR A 44 7.70 -15.90 0.31
CA THR A 44 6.50 -16.62 -0.14
C THR A 44 5.82 -15.87 -1.29
N ARG A 45 5.75 -14.55 -1.20
CA ARG A 45 5.21 -13.67 -2.26
C ARG A 45 5.99 -13.82 -3.56
N GLU A 46 7.31 -13.93 -3.49
CA GLU A 46 8.14 -14.16 -4.68
C GLU A 46 7.80 -15.50 -5.35
N LYS A 47 7.56 -16.56 -4.58
CA LYS A 47 7.11 -17.86 -5.13
C LYS A 47 5.75 -17.73 -5.81
N TRP A 48 4.81 -17.02 -5.21
CA TRP A 48 3.50 -16.80 -5.83
C TRP A 48 3.58 -16.06 -7.17
N TYR A 49 4.49 -15.09 -7.30
CA TYR A 49 4.71 -14.41 -8.58
C TYR A 49 5.23 -15.37 -9.65
N GLN A 50 6.23 -16.20 -9.31
CA GLN A 50 6.75 -17.19 -10.25
C GLN A 50 5.68 -18.22 -10.63
N GLU A 51 4.95 -18.79 -9.66
CA GLU A 51 3.87 -19.73 -9.92
C GLU A 51 2.76 -19.14 -10.80
N PHE A 52 2.45 -17.86 -10.61
CA PHE A 52 1.49 -17.15 -11.43
C PHE A 52 1.99 -16.97 -12.87
N PHE A 53 3.24 -16.54 -13.04
CA PHE A 53 3.85 -16.40 -14.37
C PHE A 53 3.98 -17.73 -15.10
N ASP A 54 4.39 -18.79 -14.41
CA ASP A 54 4.42 -20.15 -14.96
C ASP A 54 3.02 -20.59 -15.44
N ARG A 55 1.97 -20.23 -14.70
CA ARG A 55 0.58 -20.51 -15.10
C ARG A 55 0.17 -19.73 -16.35
N LEU A 56 0.56 -18.47 -16.49
CA LEU A 56 0.28 -17.68 -17.68
C LEU A 56 1.01 -18.24 -18.93
N GLN A 57 2.18 -18.83 -18.75
CA GLN A 57 2.94 -19.43 -19.84
C GLN A 57 2.46 -20.84 -20.22
N THR A 58 1.88 -21.57 -19.28
CA THR A 58 1.45 -22.96 -19.50
C THR A 58 -0.04 -23.04 -19.86
N ASN A 59 -0.90 -22.45 -19.03
CA ASN A 59 -2.35 -22.48 -19.21
C ASN A 59 -2.86 -21.29 -20.01
N GLY A 60 -2.17 -20.15 -19.98
CA GLY A 60 -2.63 -18.94 -20.64
C GLY A 60 -3.87 -18.31 -20.01
N PHE A 61 -4.54 -17.48 -20.79
CA PHE A 61 -5.81 -16.85 -20.45
C PHE A 61 -6.88 -17.22 -21.49
N ASN A 62 -8.16 -17.16 -21.09
CA ASN A 62 -9.25 -17.43 -22.02
C ASN A 62 -9.39 -16.26 -23.01
N THR A 63 -9.38 -16.58 -24.30
CA THR A 63 -9.57 -15.61 -25.39
C THR A 63 -10.99 -15.65 -25.95
N ASP A 64 -11.52 -16.85 -26.17
CA ASP A 64 -12.92 -17.07 -26.51
C ASP A 64 -13.37 -18.47 -26.02
N GLY A 65 -14.50 -18.55 -25.33
CA GLY A 65 -14.99 -19.82 -24.75
C GLY A 65 -13.91 -20.60 -24.00
N ASP A 66 -13.60 -21.80 -24.50
CA ASP A 66 -12.55 -22.70 -23.98
C ASP A 66 -11.17 -22.50 -24.65
N GLU A 67 -11.05 -21.59 -25.62
CA GLU A 67 -9.80 -21.27 -26.30
C GLU A 67 -8.88 -20.47 -25.38
N LYS A 68 -7.74 -21.07 -25.03
CA LYS A 68 -6.71 -20.47 -24.19
C LYS A 68 -5.51 -20.05 -25.00
N MET A 69 -4.98 -18.87 -24.68
CA MET A 69 -3.77 -18.33 -25.27
C MET A 69 -2.67 -18.20 -24.20
N PRO A 70 -1.61 -19.00 -24.27
CA PRO A 70 -0.40 -18.83 -23.47
C PRO A 70 0.29 -17.49 -23.74
N ILE A 71 0.81 -16.85 -22.69
CA ILE A 71 1.56 -15.59 -22.82
C ILE A 71 3.05 -15.89 -22.99
N PRO A 72 3.73 -15.37 -24.03
CA PRO A 72 5.16 -15.58 -24.20
C PRO A 72 5.96 -14.83 -23.11
N LYS A 73 7.16 -15.32 -22.81
CA LYS A 73 8.04 -14.71 -21.78
C LYS A 73 8.36 -13.23 -22.04
N SER A 74 8.43 -12.81 -23.31
CA SER A 74 8.67 -11.42 -23.70
C SER A 74 7.61 -10.45 -23.20
N ASP A 75 6.39 -10.95 -22.99
CA ASP A 75 5.22 -10.12 -22.67
C ASP A 75 4.92 -10.15 -21.16
N LEU A 76 5.70 -10.92 -20.39
CA LEU A 76 5.61 -10.92 -18.94
C LEU A 76 6.28 -9.67 -18.35
N PRO A 77 5.68 -9.08 -17.30
CA PRO A 77 6.28 -7.94 -16.63
C PRO A 77 7.57 -8.35 -15.92
N VAL A 78 8.58 -7.48 -15.99
CA VAL A 78 9.83 -7.62 -15.24
C VAL A 78 9.69 -6.89 -13.92
N LYS A 79 9.95 -7.60 -12.81
CA LYS A 79 9.93 -6.98 -11.47
C LYS A 79 11.04 -5.91 -11.38
N PRO A 80 10.72 -4.66 -11.03
CA PRO A 80 11.73 -3.62 -10.83
C PRO A 80 12.59 -3.96 -9.60
N SER A 81 13.91 -3.82 -9.71
CA SER A 81 14.87 -4.17 -8.65
C SER A 81 14.95 -3.13 -7.52
N ASP A 82 14.49 -1.91 -7.78
CA ASP A 82 14.60 -0.74 -6.91
C ASP A 82 13.34 -0.48 -6.06
N ARG A 83 12.29 -1.28 -6.22
CA ARG A 83 10.99 -1.06 -5.56
C ARG A 83 10.61 -2.19 -4.62
N LYS A 84 10.16 -1.81 -3.42
CA LYS A 84 9.54 -2.73 -2.47
C LYS A 84 8.08 -2.98 -2.86
N ASP A 85 7.59 -4.16 -2.50
CA ASP A 85 6.17 -4.48 -2.62
C ASP A 85 5.39 -3.69 -1.56
N GLN A 86 4.52 -2.76 -1.97
CA GLN A 86 3.74 -1.93 -1.06
C GLN A 86 2.32 -1.70 -1.60
N VAL A 87 1.34 -1.55 -0.71
CA VAL A 87 -0.04 -1.20 -1.07
C VAL A 87 -0.15 0.33 -1.09
N VAL A 88 -0.22 0.93 -2.29
CA VAL A 88 -0.47 2.37 -2.44
C VAL A 88 -1.96 2.59 -2.57
N TRP A 89 -2.60 3.18 -1.54
CA TRP A 89 -3.97 3.66 -1.68
C TRP A 89 -3.96 5.06 -2.29
N LYS A 90 -4.41 5.16 -3.56
CA LYS A 90 -4.47 6.42 -4.33
C LYS A 90 -5.27 7.56 -3.67
N TYR A 91 -6.02 7.30 -2.60
CA TYR A 91 -6.93 8.27 -1.98
C TYR A 91 -6.70 8.53 -0.48
N GLY A 92 -5.57 8.14 0.10
CA GLY A 92 -5.35 8.46 1.52
C GLY A 92 -3.94 8.46 2.05
N VAL A 93 -2.96 8.58 1.17
CA VAL A 93 -1.74 9.29 1.53
C VAL A 93 -1.38 10.09 0.29
N ASP A 94 -1.83 11.33 0.23
CA ASP A 94 -1.03 12.35 -0.44
C ASP A 94 0.29 12.30 0.31
N SER A 95 1.32 11.72 -0.31
CA SER A 95 2.69 11.90 0.11
C SER A 95 3.00 13.39 -0.05
N ASP A 96 2.62 14.17 0.97
CA ASP A 96 3.23 15.45 1.30
C ASP A 96 4.69 15.15 1.71
N ASP A 97 5.50 14.72 0.75
CA ASP A 97 6.96 14.83 0.78
C ASP A 97 7.40 16.30 0.52
N THR A 98 6.48 17.25 0.66
CA THR A 98 6.82 18.67 0.77
C THR A 98 7.43 18.88 2.16
N PRO A 99 8.72 19.27 2.28
CA PRO A 99 9.25 19.66 3.58
C PRO A 99 8.40 20.83 4.09
N ARG A 100 7.80 20.69 5.27
CA ARG A 100 7.28 21.85 6.03
C ARG A 100 8.47 22.64 6.59
N SER A 101 9.34 23.14 5.71
CA SER A 101 10.27 24.21 6.03
C SER A 101 9.51 25.52 5.93
N GLY A 102 8.86 25.86 7.04
CA GLY A 102 8.38 27.20 7.35
C GLY A 102 9.14 27.79 8.54
N GLN A 103 10.43 27.45 8.69
CA GLN A 103 11.40 28.37 9.28
C GLN A 103 12.02 29.13 8.12
N GLU A 104 11.83 30.45 8.09
CA GLU A 104 12.86 31.43 7.76
C GLU A 104 12.33 32.86 7.99
N GLY A 105 13.09 33.67 8.73
CA GLY A 105 13.08 35.14 8.63
C GLY A 105 12.20 35.91 9.60
#